data_AF-A0A439MR04-F1
#
_entry.id   AF-A0A439MR04-F1
#
_cell.length_a   1.000
_cell.length_b   1.000
_cell.length_c   1.000
_cell.angle_alpha   90.00
_cell.angle_beta   90.00
_cell.angle_gamma   90.00
#
_symmetry.space_group_name_H-M   'P 1'
#
loop_
_entity.id
_entity.type
_entity.pdbx_description
1 polymer ?
#
loop_
_entity_poly.entity_id
_entity_poly.type
_entity_poly.pdbx_seq_one_letter_code
_entity_poly.pdbx_strand_id
1 'polypeptide(L)'
;MSASHQQSEAIIRGARMLRTALGPAIAEFLEDPEIVEVMLNPDGRLWVDRLSHGLAFTGEQLSFADGERILRLVAHHVGAEVHSGRPRVSAELPESGERFEGLLPPVVSGPTFAIRKPAVAVFTLSDYVTAGIMTADQAELLRATVTVRKNILVAGGTSTGKTTLTNALLAEVAKTGDRVVLIEDTRELQCT
;
A
#
# COMPACT_ATOMS: atom_id res chain seq x y z
N MET A 1 1.87 -20.74 -28.53
CA MET A 1 2.40 -21.11 -27.19
C MET A 1 3.73 -20.43 -26.84
N SER A 2 4.55 -19.94 -27.79
CA SER A 2 5.83 -19.26 -27.46
C SER A 2 5.70 -17.79 -27.00
N ALA A 3 4.73 -17.04 -27.54
CA ALA A 3 4.55 -15.62 -27.22
C ALA A 3 4.17 -15.37 -25.74
N SER A 4 3.36 -16.25 -25.14
CA SER A 4 2.96 -16.16 -23.73
C SER A 4 4.15 -16.45 -22.78
N HIS A 5 5.06 -17.36 -23.15
CA HIS A 5 6.27 -17.64 -22.39
C HIS A 5 7.27 -16.47 -22.43
N GLN A 6 7.47 -15.85 -23.59
CA GLN A 6 8.37 -14.69 -23.73
C GLN A 6 7.86 -13.46 -22.96
N GLN A 7 6.54 -13.24 -22.95
CA GLN A 7 5.93 -12.15 -22.20
C GLN A 7 6.06 -12.37 -20.68
N SER A 8 5.90 -13.61 -20.21
CA SER A 8 6.09 -13.96 -18.80
C SER A 8 7.54 -13.77 -18.34
N GLU A 9 8.54 -14.14 -19.16
CA GLU A 9 9.94 -13.91 -18.81
C GLU A 9 10.33 -12.43 -18.81
N ALA A 10 9.78 -11.63 -19.74
CA ALA A 10 10.04 -10.19 -19.77
C ALA A 10 9.50 -9.49 -18.51
N ILE A 11 8.32 -9.90 -18.03
CA ILE A 11 7.71 -9.39 -16.80
C ILE A 11 8.56 -9.76 -15.58
N ILE A 12 8.99 -11.03 -15.45
CA ILE A 12 9.85 -11.50 -14.35
C ILE A 12 11.20 -10.76 -14.36
N ARG A 13 11.81 -10.58 -15.54
CA ARG A 13 13.04 -9.80 -15.67
C ARG A 13 12.83 -8.34 -15.26
N GLY A 14 11.71 -7.74 -15.65
CA GLY A 14 11.33 -6.37 -15.27
C GLY A 14 11.15 -6.22 -13.77
N ALA A 15 10.42 -7.14 -13.12
CA ALA A 15 10.20 -7.16 -11.68
C ALA A 15 11.52 -7.26 -10.90
N ARG A 16 12.41 -8.19 -11.31
CA ARG A 16 13.73 -8.34 -10.69
C ARG A 16 14.59 -7.08 -10.85
N MET A 17 14.63 -6.49 -12.06
CA MET A 17 15.35 -5.24 -12.29
C MET A 17 14.82 -4.10 -11.43
N LEU A 18 13.49 -4.02 -11.26
CA LEU A 18 12.87 -3.00 -10.42
C LEU A 18 13.24 -3.18 -8.95
N ARG A 19 13.20 -4.41 -8.43
CA ARG A 19 13.65 -4.72 -7.06
C ARG A 19 15.12 -4.36 -6.84
N THR A 20 16.00 -4.71 -7.78
CA THR A 20 17.42 -4.30 -7.72
C THR A 20 17.56 -2.78 -7.77
N ALA A 21 16.73 -2.09 -8.55
CA ALA A 21 16.79 -0.65 -8.71
C ALA A 21 16.37 0.14 -7.47
N LEU A 22 15.43 -0.38 -6.68
CA LEU A 22 15.04 0.18 -5.37
C LEU A 22 16.21 0.17 -4.38
N GLY A 23 17.16 -0.74 -4.56
CA GLY A 23 18.34 -0.85 -3.72
C GLY A 23 18.06 -1.54 -2.37
N PRO A 24 19.13 -1.91 -1.64
CA PRO A 24 19.02 -2.75 -0.46
C PRO A 24 18.27 -2.07 0.69
N ALA A 25 18.47 -0.76 0.91
CA ALA A 25 17.81 -0.04 2.00
C ALA A 25 16.28 -0.04 1.86
N ILE A 26 15.76 0.30 0.67
CA ILE A 26 14.30 0.30 0.43
C ILE A 26 13.75 -1.13 0.50
N ALA A 27 14.48 -2.12 -0.02
CA ALA A 27 14.07 -3.51 0.06
C ALA A 27 13.93 -3.98 1.52
N GLU A 28 14.91 -3.69 2.37
CA GLU A 28 14.89 -4.02 3.80
C GLU A 28 13.70 -3.36 4.52
N PHE A 29 13.41 -2.09 4.23
CA PHE A 29 12.23 -1.41 4.81
C PHE A 29 10.91 -2.02 4.34
N LEU A 30 10.83 -2.49 3.08
CA LEU A 30 9.61 -3.12 2.57
C LEU A 30 9.41 -4.53 3.15
N GLU A 31 10.48 -5.23 3.52
CA GLU A 31 10.42 -6.54 4.18
C GLU A 31 10.01 -6.46 5.67
N ASP A 32 10.27 -5.33 6.35
CA ASP A 32 9.88 -5.10 7.75
C ASP A 32 8.34 -5.12 7.92
N PRO A 33 7.76 -6.05 8.70
CA PRO A 33 6.32 -6.14 8.90
C PRO A 33 5.72 -4.96 9.71
N GLU A 34 6.52 -4.21 10.46
CA GLU A 34 6.04 -3.00 11.16
C GLU A 34 5.89 -1.79 10.22
N ILE A 35 6.57 -1.79 9.06
CA ILE A 35 6.51 -0.70 8.09
C ILE A 35 5.33 -0.90 7.14
N VAL A 36 4.53 0.15 6.97
CA VAL A 36 3.38 0.19 6.04
C VAL A 36 3.69 0.97 4.76
N GLU A 37 4.57 1.96 4.85
CA GLU A 37 4.89 2.85 3.73
C GLU A 37 6.35 3.29 3.78
N VAL A 38 6.99 3.35 2.62
CA VAL A 38 8.35 3.88 2.43
C VAL A 38 8.28 5.08 1.50
N MET A 39 8.87 6.20 1.87
CA MET A 39 8.80 7.46 1.14
C MET A 39 10.19 8.02 0.84
N LEU A 40 10.39 8.53 -0.36
CA LEU A 40 11.50 9.42 -0.70
C LEU A 40 10.98 10.84 -0.74
N ASN A 41 11.50 11.72 0.10
CA ASN A 41 11.14 13.14 0.07
C ASN A 41 11.95 13.91 -0.99
N PRO A 42 11.46 15.07 -1.47
CA PRO A 42 12.15 15.89 -2.47
C PRO A 42 13.55 16.39 -2.08
N ASP A 43 13.93 16.28 -0.80
CA ASP A 43 15.25 16.61 -0.28
C ASP A 43 16.21 15.41 -0.27
N GLY A 44 15.79 14.26 -0.81
CA GLY A 44 16.58 13.04 -0.89
C GLY A 44 16.48 12.14 0.33
N ARG A 45 15.80 12.55 1.41
CA ARG A 45 15.68 11.73 2.63
C ARG A 45 14.64 10.62 2.50
N LEU A 46 14.99 9.43 2.98
CA LEU A 46 14.06 8.32 3.09
C LEU A 46 13.32 8.34 4.43
N TRP A 47 12.01 8.16 4.38
CA TRP A 47 11.11 8.10 5.53
C TRP A 47 10.29 6.82 5.47
N VAL A 48 9.86 6.35 6.63
CA VAL A 48 8.97 5.19 6.75
C VAL A 48 7.80 5.54 7.67
N ASP A 49 6.63 5.01 7.37
CA ASP A 49 5.49 4.98 8.30
C ASP A 49 5.43 3.61 8.97
N ARG A 50 5.44 3.60 10.30
CA ARG A 50 5.40 2.39 11.14
C ARG A 50 4.06 2.28 11.84
N LEU A 51 3.49 1.07 11.88
CA LEU A 51 2.24 0.79 12.59
C LEU A 51 2.24 1.28 14.05
N SER A 52 3.38 1.14 14.72
CA SER A 52 3.53 1.39 16.16
C SER A 52 3.95 2.82 16.51
N HIS A 53 4.66 3.52 15.62
CA HIS A 53 5.34 4.79 15.94
C HIS A 53 5.08 5.93 14.94
N GLY A 54 4.36 5.66 13.84
CA GLY A 54 4.10 6.62 12.79
C GLY A 54 5.33 6.94 11.94
N LEU A 55 5.38 8.16 11.41
CA LEU A 55 6.41 8.64 10.48
C LEU A 55 7.77 8.82 11.15
N ALA A 56 8.81 8.21 10.58
CA ALA A 56 10.19 8.33 11.04
C ALA A 56 11.18 8.48 9.88
N PHE A 57 12.18 9.34 10.07
CA PHE A 57 13.34 9.41 9.18
C PHE A 57 14.22 8.17 9.38
N THR A 58 14.64 7.52 8.31
CA THR A 58 15.37 6.25 8.39
C THR A 58 16.86 6.41 8.67
N GLY A 59 17.41 7.62 8.52
CA GLY A 59 18.86 7.86 8.48
C GLY A 59 19.46 7.75 7.07
N GLU A 60 18.73 7.18 6.12
CA GLU A 60 19.17 6.95 4.75
C GLU A 60 18.79 8.10 3.82
N GLN A 61 19.62 8.31 2.78
CA GLN A 61 19.37 9.27 1.73
C GLN A 61 19.59 8.64 0.36
N LEU A 62 18.82 9.11 -0.62
CA LEU A 62 18.96 8.73 -2.01
C LEU A 62 19.36 9.94 -2.85
N SER A 63 20.29 9.74 -3.79
CA SER A 63 20.66 10.79 -4.74
C SER A 63 19.46 11.13 -5.63
N PHE A 64 19.37 12.38 -6.10
CA PHE A 64 18.32 12.76 -7.06
C PHE A 64 18.38 11.94 -8.34
N ALA A 65 19.58 11.60 -8.82
CA ALA A 65 19.76 10.75 -9.99
C ALA A 65 19.17 9.35 -9.76
N ASP A 66 19.36 8.76 -8.58
CA ASP A 66 18.80 7.46 -8.23
C ASP A 66 17.29 7.51 -8.04
N GLY A 67 16.76 8.55 -7.39
CA GLY A 67 15.32 8.74 -7.24
C GLY A 67 14.61 8.88 -8.59
N GLU A 68 15.18 9.67 -9.50
CA GLU A 68 14.67 9.81 -10.87
C GLU A 68 14.78 8.49 -11.65
N ARG A 69 15.90 7.78 -11.52
CA ARG A 69 16.10 6.46 -12.15
C ARG A 69 15.02 5.46 -11.71
N ILE A 70 14.71 5.39 -10.41
CA ILE A 70 13.65 4.53 -9.87
C ILE A 70 12.29 4.90 -10.49
N LEU A 71 11.93 6.19 -10.47
CA LEU A 71 10.67 6.68 -11.05
C LEU A 71 10.50 6.27 -12.51
N ARG A 72 11.56 6.44 -13.31
CA ARG A 72 11.57 6.07 -14.73
C ARG A 72 11.44 4.55 -14.95
N LEU A 73 12.08 3.75 -14.10
CA LEU A 73 11.98 2.29 -14.17
C LEU A 73 10.59 1.79 -13.79
N VAL A 74 9.96 2.37 -12.76
CA VAL A 74 8.56 2.07 -12.41
C VAL A 74 7.62 2.46 -13.54
N ALA A 75 7.76 3.67 -14.09
CA ALA A 75 6.94 4.13 -15.21
C ALA A 75 7.03 3.17 -16.40
N HIS A 76 8.26 2.79 -16.79
CA HIS A 76 8.47 1.82 -17.86
C HIS A 76 7.82 0.46 -17.57
N HIS A 77 7.86 -0.01 -16.32
CA HIS A 77 7.25 -1.29 -15.93
C HIS A 77 5.73 -1.32 -16.19
N VAL A 78 5.03 -0.21 -15.95
CA VAL A 78 3.59 -0.10 -16.19
C VAL A 78 3.22 0.45 -17.56
N GLY A 79 4.19 0.58 -18.48
CA GLY A 79 3.97 1.13 -19.82
C GLY A 79 3.63 2.63 -19.82
N ALA A 80 4.01 3.35 -18.77
CA ALA A 80 3.86 4.79 -18.64
C ALA A 80 5.18 5.52 -18.92
N GLU A 81 5.07 6.84 -19.11
CA GLU A 81 6.20 7.74 -19.24
C GLU A 81 6.19 8.75 -18.11
N VAL A 82 7.37 9.07 -17.58
CA VAL A 82 7.54 10.10 -16.56
C VAL A 82 8.67 11.05 -16.96
N HIS A 83 8.38 12.34 -17.02
CA HIS A 83 9.30 13.41 -17.38
C HIS A 83 8.70 14.78 -16.99
N SER A 84 9.41 15.88 -17.18
CA SER A 84 8.94 17.22 -16.76
C SER A 84 7.59 17.65 -17.32
N GLY A 85 7.23 17.19 -18.54
CA GLY A 85 5.92 17.41 -19.15
C GLY A 85 4.81 16.45 -18.67
N ARG A 86 5.18 15.31 -18.08
CA ARG A 86 4.27 14.32 -17.48
C ARG A 86 4.88 13.84 -16.16
N PRO A 87 4.87 14.68 -15.11
CA PRO A 87 5.74 14.49 -13.97
C PRO A 87 5.15 13.55 -12.90
N ARG A 88 4.09 12.80 -13.20
CA ARG A 88 3.39 11.93 -12.24
C ARG A 88 3.39 10.51 -12.76
N VAL A 89 3.61 9.55 -11.86
CA VAL A 89 3.49 8.12 -12.14
C VAL A 89 2.75 7.45 -10.99
N SER A 90 1.79 6.60 -11.33
CA SER A 90 1.05 5.75 -10.41
C SER A 90 1.16 4.32 -10.91
N ALA A 91 1.49 3.37 -10.03
CA ALA A 91 1.76 1.99 -10.41
C ALA A 91 1.43 1.01 -9.28
N GLU A 92 1.21 -0.24 -9.64
CA GLU A 92 1.26 -1.38 -8.72
C GLU A 92 2.57 -2.14 -8.99
N LEU A 93 3.36 -2.37 -7.95
CA LEU A 93 4.64 -3.05 -8.05
C LEU A 93 4.41 -4.57 -8.19
N PRO A 94 5.23 -5.25 -9.01
CA PRO A 94 5.05 -6.67 -9.30
C PRO A 94 5.34 -7.56 -8.09
N GLU A 95 4.77 -8.77 -8.10
CA GLU A 95 4.91 -9.87 -7.12
C GLU A 95 4.20 -9.62 -5.78
N SER A 96 4.36 -8.45 -5.21
CA SER A 96 3.95 -8.09 -3.84
C SER A 96 2.80 -7.10 -3.79
N GLY A 97 2.47 -6.43 -4.91
CA GLY A 97 1.31 -5.57 -5.03
C GLY A 97 1.42 -4.24 -4.27
N GLU A 98 2.61 -3.78 -3.91
CA GLU A 98 2.73 -2.46 -3.30
C GLU A 98 2.28 -1.37 -4.28
N ARG A 99 1.55 -0.38 -3.78
CA ARG A 99 1.20 0.80 -4.56
C ARG A 99 2.38 1.75 -4.58
N PHE A 100 2.68 2.26 -5.76
CA PHE A 100 3.71 3.26 -5.98
C PHE A 100 3.09 4.55 -6.53
N GLU A 101 3.40 5.68 -5.90
CA GLU A 101 3.05 7.01 -6.38
C GLU A 101 4.32 7.86 -6.43
N GLY A 102 4.57 8.51 -7.58
CA GLY A 102 5.83 9.19 -7.82
C GLY A 102 5.66 10.53 -8.54
N LEU A 103 6.53 11.49 -8.20
CA LEU A 103 6.54 12.83 -8.78
C LEU A 103 7.97 13.25 -9.18
N LEU A 104 8.08 13.96 -10.30
CA LEU A 104 9.30 14.63 -10.77
C LEU A 104 9.13 16.16 -10.81
N PRO A 105 10.24 16.92 -10.85
CA PRO A 105 10.19 18.33 -11.21
C PRO A 105 9.45 18.57 -12.53
N PRO A 106 8.72 19.70 -12.68
CA PRO A 106 8.74 20.88 -11.81
C PRO A 106 7.66 20.91 -10.71
N VAL A 107 6.79 19.89 -10.60
CA VAL A 107 5.70 19.92 -9.59
C VAL A 107 6.20 19.75 -8.15
N VAL A 108 7.44 19.29 -8.02
CA VAL A 108 8.19 19.10 -6.77
C VAL A 108 9.63 19.57 -6.98
N SER A 109 10.34 19.92 -5.90
CA SER A 109 11.73 20.44 -5.98
C SER A 109 12.77 19.39 -6.36
N GLY A 110 12.46 18.11 -6.15
CA GLY A 110 13.31 16.97 -6.46
C GLY A 110 12.46 15.70 -6.62
N PRO A 111 13.02 14.62 -7.18
CA PRO A 111 12.33 13.34 -7.31
C PRO A 111 11.80 12.84 -5.97
N THR A 112 10.53 12.43 -5.93
CA THR A 112 9.87 11.94 -4.72
C THR A 112 8.92 10.79 -5.07
N PHE A 113 8.75 9.86 -4.14
CA PHE A 113 7.76 8.79 -4.28
C PHE A 113 7.32 8.25 -2.93
N ALA A 114 6.20 7.56 -2.92
CA ALA A 114 5.72 6.75 -1.81
C ALA A 114 5.44 5.33 -2.32
N ILE A 115 5.87 4.33 -1.55
CA ILE A 115 5.63 2.91 -1.77
C ILE A 115 4.82 2.40 -0.58
N ARG A 116 3.54 2.12 -0.79
CA ARG A 116 2.63 1.66 0.25
C ARG A 116 2.37 0.16 0.09
N LYS A 117 2.65 -0.59 1.14
CA LYS A 117 2.42 -2.04 1.16
C LYS A 117 0.92 -2.35 1.15
N PRO A 118 0.50 -3.49 0.57
CA PRO A 118 -0.85 -3.98 0.77
C PRO A 118 -1.14 -4.15 2.26
N ALA A 119 -2.41 -4.03 2.66
CA ALA A 119 -2.79 -4.33 4.03
C ALA A 119 -2.47 -5.80 4.37
N VAL A 120 -1.48 -6.03 5.23
CA VAL A 120 -0.98 -7.38 5.57
C VAL A 120 -1.79 -8.04 6.70
N ALA A 121 -2.46 -7.26 7.55
CA ALA A 121 -3.19 -7.78 8.71
C ALA A 121 -4.67 -7.36 8.72
N VAL A 122 -5.58 -8.34 8.76
CA VAL A 122 -6.98 -8.11 9.15
C VAL A 122 -7.03 -8.09 10.66
N PHE A 123 -7.26 -6.90 11.23
CA PHE A 123 -7.58 -6.78 12.64
C PHE A 123 -9.03 -7.18 12.84
N THR A 124 -9.29 -8.14 13.72
CA THR A 124 -10.65 -8.53 14.08
C THR A 124 -11.25 -7.52 15.05
N LEU A 125 -12.59 -7.48 15.17
CA LEU A 125 -13.22 -6.66 16.21
C LEU A 125 -12.76 -7.04 17.63
N SER A 126 -12.37 -8.30 17.84
CA SER A 126 -11.80 -8.75 19.11
C SER A 126 -10.42 -8.15 19.38
N ASP A 127 -9.60 -7.94 18.34
CA ASP A 127 -8.30 -7.28 18.47
C ASP A 127 -8.46 -5.82 18.90
N TYR A 128 -9.48 -5.12 18.38
CA TYR A 128 -9.82 -3.77 18.81
C TYR A 128 -10.22 -3.71 20.29
N VAL A 129 -10.93 -4.73 20.79
CA VAL A 129 -11.29 -4.85 22.21
C VAL A 129 -10.04 -5.11 23.07
N THR A 130 -9.20 -6.06 22.67
CA THR A 130 -7.94 -6.36 23.37
C THR A 130 -7.01 -5.14 23.41
N ALA A 131 -6.95 -4.36 22.33
CA ALA A 131 -6.18 -3.12 22.26
C ALA A 131 -6.80 -1.94 23.03
N GLY A 132 -8.01 -2.10 23.58
CA GLY A 132 -8.73 -1.04 24.31
C GLY A 132 -9.25 0.10 23.42
N ILE A 133 -9.30 -0.10 22.10
CA ILE A 133 -9.79 0.89 21.13
C ILE A 133 -11.33 0.97 21.14
N MET A 134 -12.00 -0.16 21.41
CA MET A 134 -13.46 -0.22 21.59
C MET A 134 -13.84 -1.15 22.74
N THR A 135 -15.05 -1.01 23.25
CA THR A 135 -15.58 -1.91 24.29
C THR A 135 -16.11 -3.22 23.68
N ALA A 136 -16.21 -4.27 24.51
CA ALA A 136 -16.82 -5.53 24.09
C ALA A 136 -18.28 -5.34 23.59
N ASP A 137 -19.05 -4.48 24.27
CA ASP A 137 -20.43 -4.17 23.87
C ASP A 137 -20.52 -3.48 22.50
N GLN A 138 -19.57 -2.59 22.19
CA GLN A 138 -19.48 -1.95 20.88
C GLN A 138 -19.17 -2.96 19.78
N ALA A 139 -18.21 -3.87 20.03
CA ALA A 139 -17.87 -4.94 19.10
C ALA A 139 -19.07 -5.87 18.84
N GLU A 140 -19.82 -6.22 19.89
CA GLU A 140 -20.99 -7.08 19.76
C GLU A 140 -22.15 -6.41 19.03
N LEU A 141 -22.37 -5.12 19.28
CA LEU A 141 -23.34 -4.32 18.52
C LEU A 141 -23.00 -4.33 17.02
N LEU A 142 -21.72 -4.16 16.66
CA LEU A 142 -21.28 -4.20 15.26
C LEU A 142 -21.48 -5.59 14.64
N ARG A 143 -21.15 -6.68 15.34
CA ARG A 143 -21.42 -8.06 14.90
C ARG A 143 -22.89 -8.33 14.65
N ALA A 144 -23.75 -7.91 15.57
CA ALA A 144 -25.20 -8.03 15.42
C ALA A 144 -25.70 -7.23 14.21
N THR A 145 -25.19 -6.00 14.02
CA THR A 145 -25.54 -5.09 12.92
C THR A 145 -25.17 -5.69 11.54
N VAL A 146 -24.01 -6.34 11.44
CA VAL A 146 -23.58 -7.10 10.25
C VAL A 146 -24.54 -8.27 10.00
N THR A 147 -24.84 -9.07 11.03
CA THR A 147 -25.72 -10.25 10.94
C THR A 147 -27.13 -9.88 10.44
N VAL A 148 -27.67 -8.74 10.88
CA VAL A 148 -28.98 -8.24 10.42
C VAL A 148 -28.92 -7.41 9.14
N ARG A 149 -27.77 -7.41 8.43
CA ARG A 149 -27.54 -6.76 7.13
C ARG A 149 -27.91 -5.27 7.10
N LYS A 150 -27.56 -4.53 8.15
CA LYS A 150 -27.72 -3.08 8.16
C LYS A 150 -26.59 -2.42 7.36
N ASN A 151 -26.91 -1.27 6.76
CA ASN A 151 -25.90 -0.45 6.12
C ASN A 151 -25.01 0.21 7.17
N ILE A 152 -23.69 0.05 7.04
CA ILE A 152 -22.68 0.62 7.94
C ILE A 152 -21.79 1.57 7.12
N LEU A 153 -21.60 2.78 7.61
CA LEU A 153 -20.64 3.74 7.06
C LEU A 153 -19.52 3.97 8.07
N VAL A 154 -18.29 3.66 7.68
CA VAL A 154 -17.09 3.96 8.49
C VAL A 154 -16.54 5.32 8.08
N ALA A 155 -16.53 6.27 9.01
CA ALA A 155 -16.10 7.66 8.76
C ALA A 155 -14.92 8.05 9.67
N GLY A 156 -14.12 9.02 9.23
CA GLY A 156 -12.90 9.47 9.92
C GLY A 156 -11.91 10.19 8.98
N GLY A 157 -10.91 10.85 9.56
CA GLY A 157 -9.84 11.52 8.81
C GLY A 157 -8.98 10.57 7.98
N THR A 158 -8.09 11.10 7.15
CA THR A 158 -7.08 10.29 6.46
C THR A 158 -6.17 9.60 7.49
N SER A 159 -5.81 8.34 7.23
CA SER A 159 -4.97 7.52 8.12
C SER A 159 -5.52 7.21 9.53
N THR A 160 -6.82 7.36 9.78
CA THR A 160 -7.42 7.04 11.11
C THR A 160 -7.95 5.61 11.22
N GLY A 161 -7.47 4.67 10.39
CA GLY A 161 -7.87 3.25 10.48
C GLY A 161 -9.25 2.88 9.90
N LYS A 162 -9.82 3.70 9.00
CA LYS A 162 -11.15 3.42 8.40
C LYS A 162 -11.18 2.10 7.62
N THR A 163 -10.22 1.89 6.72
CA THR A 163 -10.12 0.66 5.94
C THR A 163 -9.88 -0.54 6.86
N THR A 164 -9.08 -0.36 7.91
CA THR A 164 -8.81 -1.37 8.94
C THR A 164 -10.10 -1.82 9.64
N LEU A 165 -10.93 -0.88 10.12
CA LEU A 165 -12.21 -1.21 10.73
C LEU A 165 -13.19 -1.82 9.71
N THR A 166 -13.15 -1.36 8.46
CA THR A 166 -13.97 -1.94 7.37
C THR A 166 -13.60 -3.40 7.15
N ASN A 167 -12.31 -3.76 7.13
CA ASN A 167 -11.85 -5.14 7.04
C ASN A 167 -12.26 -5.98 8.26
N ALA A 168 -12.26 -5.40 9.46
CA ALA A 168 -12.77 -6.08 10.66
C ALA A 168 -14.26 -6.44 10.51
N LEU A 169 -15.07 -5.55 9.93
CA LEU A 169 -16.48 -5.81 9.65
C LEU A 169 -16.68 -6.81 8.51
N LEU A 170 -15.86 -6.74 7.45
CA LEU A 170 -15.88 -7.72 6.35
C LEU A 170 -15.51 -9.12 6.83
N ALA A 171 -14.62 -9.27 7.82
CA ALA A 171 -14.34 -10.55 8.46
C ALA A 171 -15.56 -11.13 9.19
N GLU A 172 -16.47 -10.30 9.70
CA GLU A 172 -17.75 -10.76 10.24
C GLU A 172 -18.74 -11.12 9.12
N VAL A 173 -18.75 -10.37 8.01
CA VAL A 173 -19.55 -10.70 6.81
C VAL A 173 -19.14 -12.04 6.21
N ALA A 174 -17.83 -12.33 6.13
CA ALA A 174 -17.31 -13.59 5.58
C ALA A 174 -17.89 -14.83 6.29
N LYS A 175 -18.26 -14.69 7.57
CA LYS A 175 -18.87 -15.77 8.37
C LYS A 175 -20.33 -16.05 8.02
N THR A 176 -21.01 -15.17 7.29
CA THR A 176 -22.45 -15.34 6.98
C THR A 176 -22.71 -16.23 5.77
N GLY A 177 -21.69 -16.51 4.96
CA GLY A 177 -21.84 -17.25 3.70
C GLY A 177 -22.57 -16.47 2.60
N ASP A 178 -22.79 -15.17 2.78
CA ASP A 178 -23.40 -14.31 1.78
C ASP A 178 -22.49 -14.13 0.56
N ARG A 179 -23.09 -13.90 -0.61
CA ARG A 179 -22.33 -13.49 -1.81
C ARG A 179 -21.89 -12.03 -1.65
N VAL A 180 -20.58 -11.80 -1.61
CA VAL A 180 -19.99 -10.45 -1.47
C VAL A 180 -19.41 -9.96 -2.79
N VAL A 181 -19.58 -8.67 -3.07
CA VAL A 181 -18.93 -7.95 -4.18
C VAL A 181 -18.16 -6.78 -3.58
N LEU A 182 -16.85 -6.74 -3.80
CA LEU A 182 -15.97 -5.66 -3.37
C LEU A 182 -15.71 -4.72 -4.54
N ILE A 183 -15.82 -3.42 -4.30
CA ILE A 183 -15.54 -2.37 -5.28
C ILE A 183 -14.56 -1.41 -4.64
N GLU A 184 -13.35 -1.36 -5.18
CA GLU A 184 -12.24 -0.55 -4.69
C GLU A 184 -11.34 -0.12 -5.85
N ASP A 185 -10.69 1.03 -5.70
CA ASP A 185 -9.72 1.54 -6.68
C ASP A 185 -8.34 0.89 -6.49
N THR A 186 -7.94 0.71 -5.22
CA THR A 186 -6.75 -0.04 -4.81
C THR A 186 -7.18 -1.22 -3.96
N ARG A 187 -6.57 -2.39 -4.16
CA ARG A 187 -6.86 -3.59 -3.37
C ARG A 187 -6.41 -3.42 -1.92
N GLU A 188 -7.34 -3.08 -1.04
CA GLU A 188 -7.13 -2.99 0.40
C GLU A 188 -8.15 -3.82 1.20
N LEU A 189 -9.30 -4.14 0.60
CA LEU A 189 -10.39 -4.85 1.25
C LEU A 189 -10.17 -6.36 1.26
N GLN A 190 -10.42 -6.97 2.42
CA GLN A 190 -10.29 -8.43 2.60
C GLN A 190 -11.59 -8.98 3.19
N CYS A 191 -12.16 -9.98 2.52
CA CYS A 191 -13.39 -10.66 2.91
C CYS A 191 -13.22 -12.17 2.68
N THR A 192 -12.42 -12.80 3.54
CA THR A 192 -12.04 -14.22 3.48
C THR A 192 -12.15 -14.87 4.84
#